data_AF-A0A3A5L0B9-F1
#
_entry.id   AF-A0A3A5L0B9-F1
#
_cell.length_a   1.000
_cell.length_b   1.000
_cell.length_c   1.000
_cell.angle_alpha   90.00
_cell.angle_beta   90.00
_cell.angle_gamma   90.00
#
_symmetry.space_group_name_H-M   'P 1'
#
loop_
_entity.id
_entity.type
_entity.pdbx_description
1 polymer ?
#
loop_
_entity_poly.entity_id
_entity_poly.type
_entity_poly.pdbx_seq_one_letter_code
_entity_poly.pdbx_strand_id
1 'polypeptide(L)'
;MNTHEVFNQATDLTPYDVSDDASLLDGLDRAGGGWARDEVRRLGALAGGVEAQEWGRLANENPPVLRTHDRYGHRVDEVEFHPHW
;
A
#
# COMPACT_ATOMS: atom_id res chain seq x y z
N MET A 1 34.83 13.03 1.82
CA MET A 1 35.59 11.77 2.00
C MET A 1 34.60 10.72 2.47
N ASN A 2 34.59 9.56 1.79
CA ASN A 2 33.87 8.39 2.29
C ASN A 2 34.69 7.77 3.43
N THR A 3 34.07 7.40 4.56
CA THR A 3 34.77 6.85 5.74
C THR A 3 34.86 5.33 5.74
N HIS A 4 34.04 4.66 4.93
CA HIS A 4 34.03 3.21 4.79
C HIS A 4 33.28 2.78 3.53
N GLU A 5 33.50 1.54 3.10
CA GLU A 5 32.66 0.93 2.07
C GLU A 5 31.42 0.32 2.71
N VAL A 6 30.24 0.62 2.14
CA VAL A 6 29.00 -0.03 2.54
C VAL A 6 28.81 -1.24 1.64
N PHE A 7 28.91 -2.43 2.22
CA PHE A 7 28.71 -3.71 1.54
C PHE A 7 27.71 -4.58 2.33
N ASN A 8 27.24 -5.67 1.71
CA ASN A 8 26.27 -6.59 2.30
C ASN A 8 24.93 -5.91 2.70
N GLN A 9 24.50 -4.90 1.94
CA GLN A 9 23.13 -4.39 2.05
C GLN A 9 22.20 -5.26 1.22
N ALA A 10 21.13 -5.76 1.83
CA ALA A 10 20.05 -6.37 1.08
C ALA A 10 19.41 -5.30 0.18
N THR A 11 18.98 -5.72 -1.02
CA THR A 11 18.16 -4.86 -1.87
C THR A 11 16.75 -4.77 -1.32
N ASP A 12 16.04 -3.72 -1.70
CA ASP A 12 14.61 -3.60 -1.38
C ASP A 12 13.84 -4.80 -1.93
N LEU A 13 12.82 -5.23 -1.17
CA LEU A 13 11.92 -6.30 -1.58
C LEU A 13 11.01 -5.88 -2.74
N THR A 14 10.66 -4.60 -2.80
CA THR A 14 9.75 -4.01 -3.78
C THR A 14 10.49 -3.71 -5.10
N PRO A 15 9.86 -3.93 -6.27
CA PRO A 15 8.51 -4.48 -6.46
C PRO A 15 8.47 -6.01 -6.39
N TYR A 16 7.37 -6.55 -5.86
CA TYR A 16 7.10 -7.99 -5.91
C TYR A 16 5.59 -8.25 -6.07
N ASP A 17 5.22 -9.46 -6.47
CA ASP A 17 3.82 -9.87 -6.54
C ASP A 17 3.39 -10.41 -5.17
N VAL A 18 2.54 -9.68 -4.44
CA VAL A 18 2.10 -10.10 -3.10
C VAL A 18 1.19 -11.32 -3.13
N SER A 19 0.66 -11.69 -4.31
CA SER A 19 -0.12 -12.90 -4.51
C SER A 19 0.75 -14.13 -4.81
N ASP A 20 2.07 -13.97 -4.90
CA ASP A 20 3.02 -15.07 -5.07
C ASP A 20 3.24 -15.87 -3.77
N ASP A 21 2.14 -16.27 -3.16
CA ASP A 21 2.05 -17.09 -1.97
C ASP A 21 1.29 -18.39 -2.32
N ALA A 22 1.98 -19.52 -2.21
CA ALA A 22 1.41 -20.82 -2.54
C ALA A 22 0.21 -21.18 -1.64
N SER A 23 0.25 -20.81 -0.36
CA SER A 23 -0.83 -21.10 0.58
C SER A 23 -2.08 -20.29 0.25
N LEU A 24 -1.91 -19.04 -0.16
CA LEU A 24 -2.99 -18.18 -0.64
C LEU A 24 -3.66 -18.76 -1.89
N LEU A 25 -2.87 -19.11 -2.90
CA LEU A 25 -3.41 -19.59 -4.18
C LEU A 25 -4.05 -20.99 -4.06
N ASP A 26 -3.44 -21.89 -3.30
CA ASP A 26 -4.03 -23.20 -3.00
C ASP A 26 -5.34 -23.05 -2.20
N GLY A 27 -5.35 -22.11 -1.23
CA GLY A 27 -6.55 -21.80 -0.45
C GLY A 27 -7.68 -21.27 -1.31
N LEU A 28 -7.37 -20.37 -2.25
CA LEU A 28 -8.31 -19.82 -3.22
C LEU A 28 -8.95 -20.94 -4.06
N ASP A 29 -8.15 -21.85 -4.60
CA ASP A 29 -8.65 -22.98 -5.40
C ASP A 29 -9.55 -23.90 -4.57
N ARG A 30 -9.12 -24.28 -3.36
CA ARG A 30 -9.87 -25.17 -2.46
C ARG A 30 -11.21 -24.58 -2.01
N ALA A 31 -11.29 -23.27 -1.88
CA ALA A 31 -12.53 -22.56 -1.56
C ALA A 31 -13.47 -22.43 -2.78
N GLY A 32 -13.10 -22.97 -3.95
CA GLY A 32 -13.86 -22.80 -5.19
C GLY A 32 -13.69 -21.41 -5.83
N GLY A 33 -12.71 -20.63 -5.37
CA GLY A 33 -12.40 -19.29 -5.85
C GLY A 33 -11.44 -19.23 -7.04
N GLY A 34 -11.04 -20.38 -7.61
CA GLY A 34 -10.05 -20.43 -8.69
C GLY A 34 -10.43 -19.60 -9.93
N TRP A 35 -11.72 -19.30 -10.13
CA TRP A 35 -12.20 -18.38 -11.17
C TRP A 35 -11.62 -16.96 -11.04
N ALA A 36 -11.21 -16.54 -9.84
CA ALA A 36 -10.64 -15.22 -9.56
C ALA A 36 -9.11 -15.19 -9.66
N ARG A 37 -8.45 -16.33 -9.93
CA ARG A 37 -6.98 -16.46 -9.83
C ARG A 37 -6.24 -15.41 -10.64
N ASP A 38 -6.64 -15.19 -11.89
CA ASP A 38 -5.97 -14.21 -12.76
C ASP A 38 -6.15 -12.77 -12.25
N GLU A 39 -7.29 -12.46 -11.65
CA GLU A 39 -7.54 -11.15 -11.05
C GLU A 39 -6.72 -10.95 -9.77
N VAL A 40 -6.64 -11.98 -8.91
CA VAL A 40 -5.79 -11.98 -7.72
C VAL A 40 -4.32 -11.79 -8.10
N ARG A 41 -3.82 -12.44 -9.16
CA ARG A 41 -2.45 -12.25 -9.65
C ARG A 41 -2.21 -10.83 -10.15
N ARG A 42 -3.14 -10.27 -10.94
CA ARG A 42 -3.03 -8.88 -11.41
C ARG A 42 -3.02 -7.88 -10.25
N LEU A 43 -3.93 -8.04 -9.29
CA LEU A 43 -3.97 -7.19 -8.12
C LEU A 43 -2.71 -7.35 -7.26
N GLY A 44 -2.20 -8.58 -7.11
CA GLY A 44 -0.99 -8.86 -6.36
C GLY A 44 0.24 -8.13 -6.89
N ALA A 45 0.41 -8.09 -8.22
CA ALA A 45 1.47 -7.33 -8.86
C ALA A 45 1.33 -5.81 -8.64
N LEU A 46 0.10 -5.28 -8.64
CA LEU A 46 -0.15 -3.86 -8.38
C LEU A 46 0.08 -3.50 -6.90
N ALA A 47 -0.43 -4.32 -5.98
CA ALA A 47 -0.37 -4.10 -4.55
C ALA A 47 1.06 -4.18 -3.98
N GLY A 48 1.91 -5.03 -4.57
CA GLY A 48 3.33 -5.10 -4.22
C GLY A 48 4.24 -4.19 -5.07
N GLY A 49 3.65 -3.32 -5.90
CA GLY A 49 4.37 -2.33 -6.70
C GLY A 49 4.88 -1.15 -5.87
N VAL A 50 5.86 -0.42 -6.43
CA VAL A 50 6.47 0.76 -5.78
C VAL A 50 5.42 1.84 -5.47
N GLU A 51 4.48 2.06 -6.39
CA GLU A 51 3.43 3.09 -6.23
C GLU A 51 2.52 2.78 -5.04
N ALA A 52 2.04 1.54 -4.90
CA ALA A 52 1.17 1.15 -3.80
C ALA A 52 1.87 1.27 -2.43
N GLN A 53 3.16 0.92 -2.37
CA GLN A 53 3.97 1.09 -1.16
C GLN A 53 4.12 2.58 -0.79
N GLU A 54 4.37 3.44 -1.79
CA GLU A 54 4.50 4.87 -1.57
C GLU A 54 3.16 5.53 -1.16
N TRP A 55 2.05 5.11 -1.77
CA TRP A 55 0.72 5.56 -1.36
C TRP A 55 0.42 5.18 0.08
N GLY A 56 0.72 3.94 0.47
CA GLY A 56 0.59 3.48 1.85
C GLY A 56 1.44 4.31 2.82
N ARG A 57 2.70 4.60 2.46
CA ARG A 57 3.57 5.46 3.26
C ARG A 57 3.00 6.86 3.41
N LEU A 58 2.60 7.49 2.31
CA LEU A 58 2.04 8.84 2.30
C LEU A 58 0.73 8.95 3.08
N ALA A 59 -0.17 7.97 2.96
CA ALA A 59 -1.41 7.94 3.73
C ALA A 59 -1.17 7.84 5.24
N ASN A 60 -0.18 7.04 5.67
CA ASN A 60 0.13 6.86 7.09
C ASN A 60 0.92 8.05 7.69
N GLU A 61 1.85 8.64 6.93
CA GLU A 61 2.62 9.80 7.39
C GLU A 61 1.80 11.11 7.35
N ASN A 62 0.75 11.18 6.54
CA ASN A 62 -0.16 12.32 6.43
C ASN A 62 -1.56 11.92 6.94
N PRO A 63 -1.73 11.77 8.27
CA PRO A 63 -2.98 11.28 8.83
C PRO A 63 -4.13 12.27 8.56
N PRO A 64 -5.39 11.78 8.56
CA PRO A 64 -6.55 12.62 8.31
C PRO A 64 -6.69 13.74 9.34
N VAL A 65 -7.09 14.93 8.89
CA VAL A 65 -7.23 16.13 9.74
C VAL A 65 -8.71 16.48 9.90
N LEU A 66 -9.20 16.48 11.12
CA LEU A 66 -10.55 16.96 11.43
C LEU A 66 -10.61 18.49 11.34
N ARG A 67 -11.46 18.99 10.45
CA ARG A 67 -11.85 20.39 10.29
C ARG A 67 -13.24 20.58 10.91
N THR A 68 -13.29 21.01 12.17
CA THR A 68 -14.58 21.23 12.84
C THR A 68 -15.29 22.48 12.32
N HIS A 69 -14.55 23.51 11.90
CA HIS A 69 -15.10 24.78 11.43
C HIS A 69 -14.36 25.28 10.18
N ASP A 70 -15.05 26.06 9.37
CA ASP A 70 -14.47 26.80 8.24
C ASP A 70 -13.72 28.06 8.69
N ARG A 71 -13.16 28.81 7.72
CA ARG A 71 -12.43 30.06 7.98
C ARG A 71 -13.29 31.22 8.53
N TYR A 72 -14.61 31.10 8.47
CA TYR A 72 -15.56 32.09 8.97
C TYR A 72 -16.14 31.72 10.35
N GLY A 73 -15.79 30.54 10.87
CA GLY A 73 -16.28 30.02 12.14
C GLY A 73 -17.61 29.29 12.02
N HIS A 74 -18.08 28.98 10.82
CA HIS A 74 -19.22 28.07 10.66
C HIS A 74 -18.76 26.63 10.89
N ARG A 75 -19.56 25.86 11.62
CA ARG A 75 -19.30 24.44 11.86
C ARG A 75 -19.48 23.64 10.57
N VAL A 76 -18.49 22.81 10.21
CA VAL A 76 -18.49 21.97 9.00
C VAL A 76 -18.29 20.47 9.30
N ASP A 77 -17.54 20.14 10.36
CA ASP A 77 -17.29 18.76 10.81
C ASP A 77 -16.75 17.81 9.69
N GLU A 78 -15.81 18.30 8.88
CA GLU A 78 -15.23 17.54 7.76
C GLU A 78 -13.88 16.91 8.15
N VAL A 79 -13.49 15.83 7.48
CA VAL A 79 -12.15 15.24 7.60
C VAL A 79 -11.42 15.38 6.28
N GLU A 80 -10.27 16.04 6.31
CA GLU A 80 -9.38 16.25 5.18
C GLU A 80 -8.36 15.11 5.11
N PHE A 81 -8.17 14.52 3.93
CA PHE A 81 -7.29 13.39 3.70
C PHE A 81 -6.17 13.74 2.71
N HIS A 82 -5.04 13.05 2.82
CA HIS A 82 -4.02 13.07 1.77
C HIS A 82 -4.59 12.45 0.47
N PRO A 83 -4.22 12.90 -0.74
CA PRO A 83 -4.72 12.33 -2.02
C PRO A 83 -4.48 10.83 -2.26
N HIS A 84 -3.71 10.18 -1.40
CA HIS A 84 -3.37 8.75 -1.47
C HIS A 84 -3.91 7.94 -0.29
N TRP A 85 -4.78 8.54 0.52
CA TRP A 85 -5.61 7.82 1.49
C TRP A 85 -6.77 7.13 0.78
#